data_AF-D7PGD0-F1
#
_entry.id   AF-D7PGD0-F1
#
_cell.length_a   1.000
_cell.length_b   1.000
_cell.length_c   1.000
_cell.angle_alpha   90.00
_cell.angle_beta   90.00
_cell.angle_gamma   90.00
#
_symmetry.space_group_name_H-M   'P 1'
#
loop_
_entity.id
_entity.type
_entity.pdbx_description
1 polymer ?
#
loop_
_entity_poly.entity_id
_entity_poly.type
_entity_poly.pdbx_seq_one_letter_code
_entity_poly.pdbx_strand_id
1 'polypeptide(L)'
;TAFADYILMDPSEEYGPIFALMQEKIYMSKIVVEFLQKNRDATYEDLLNKIETTVPPAGLNFNCFTEDTLLRHAQFVVEQVESYDEAGDSDEQPIIVTPCM
;
A
#
# COMPACT_ATOMS: atom_id res chain seq x y z
N THR A 1 11.10 -18.34 3.85
CA THR A 1 11.42 -19.34 4.93
C THR A 1 12.89 -19.69 4.83
N ALA A 2 13.47 -20.49 5.75
CA ALA A 2 14.87 -20.92 5.60
C ALA A 2 15.17 -21.73 4.33
N PHE A 3 14.14 -22.20 3.61
CA PHE A 3 14.29 -23.07 2.43
C PHE A 3 13.90 -22.39 1.12
N ALA A 4 12.83 -21.59 1.14
CA ALA A 4 12.28 -20.97 -0.05
C ALA A 4 11.39 -19.78 0.30
N ASP A 5 11.16 -18.94 -0.71
CA ASP A 5 10.23 -17.83 -0.71
C ASP A 5 8.97 -18.21 -1.47
N TYR A 6 7.83 -17.76 -0.95
CA TYR A 6 6.51 -18.12 -1.44
C TYR A 6 5.72 -16.85 -1.69
N ILE A 7 5.37 -16.61 -2.94
CA ILE A 7 4.42 -15.57 -3.30
C ILE A 7 3.02 -16.16 -3.10
N LEU A 8 2.24 -15.53 -2.23
CA LEU A 8 0.90 -16.01 -1.90
C LEU A 8 -0.05 -15.85 -3.09
N MET A 9 -0.90 -16.85 -3.28
CA MET A 9 -1.97 -16.88 -4.28
C MET A 9 -3.32 -16.74 -3.53
N ASP A 10 -4.28 -17.63 -3.79
CA ASP A 10 -5.57 -17.62 -3.09
C ASP A 10 -5.47 -18.31 -1.70
N PRO A 11 -6.10 -17.75 -0.66
CA PRO A 11 -6.18 -18.39 0.66
C PRO A 11 -7.15 -19.57 0.65
N SER A 12 -7.04 -20.45 1.65
CA SER A 12 -8.08 -21.45 1.91
C SER A 12 -9.38 -20.78 2.38
N GLU A 13 -10.53 -21.47 2.22
CA GLU A 13 -11.84 -20.95 2.65
C GLU A 13 -11.86 -20.56 4.14
N GLU A 14 -11.23 -21.37 5.00
CA GLU A 14 -11.17 -21.13 6.44
C GLU A 14 -10.31 -19.91 6.79
N TYR A 15 -9.23 -19.64 6.04
CA TYR A 15 -8.31 -18.54 6.31
C TYR A 15 -8.69 -17.23 5.58
N GLY A 16 -9.54 -17.32 4.55
CA GLY A 16 -9.98 -16.21 3.71
C GLY A 16 -10.42 -14.97 4.49
N PRO A 17 -11.26 -15.08 5.53
CA PRO A 17 -11.68 -13.92 6.33
C PRO A 17 -10.52 -13.20 7.02
N ILE A 18 -9.50 -13.93 7.49
CA ILE A 18 -8.31 -13.36 8.13
C ILE A 18 -7.42 -12.69 7.09
N PHE A 19 -7.23 -13.35 5.94
CA PHE A 19 -6.42 -12.81 4.84
C PHE A 19 -7.04 -11.52 4.26
N ALA A 20 -8.36 -11.45 4.14
CA ALA A 20 -9.07 -10.29 3.62
C ALA A 20 -8.84 -9.02 4.47
N LEU A 21 -8.78 -9.15 5.81
CA LEU A 21 -8.44 -8.03 6.70
C LEU A 21 -7.02 -7.50 6.47
N MET A 22 -6.10 -8.39 6.09
CA MET A 22 -4.73 -8.00 5.76
C MET A 22 -4.65 -7.33 4.38
N GLN A 23 -5.49 -7.75 3.44
CA GLN A 23 -5.46 -7.20 2.08
C GLN A 23 -5.79 -5.71 2.03
N GLU A 24 -6.69 -5.18 2.87
CA GLU A 24 -7.02 -3.74 2.90
C GLU A 24 -5.76 -2.87 3.06
N LYS A 25 -4.96 -3.14 4.10
CA LYS A 25 -3.72 -2.41 4.37
C LYS A 25 -2.63 -2.64 3.32
N ILE A 26 -2.55 -3.85 2.74
CA ILE A 26 -1.59 -4.17 1.68
C ILE A 26 -1.91 -3.41 0.38
N TYR A 27 -3.18 -3.33 0.00
CA TYR A 27 -3.57 -2.59 -1.20
C TYR A 27 -3.39 -1.09 -0.99
N MET A 28 -3.69 -0.57 0.21
CA MET A 28 -3.42 0.82 0.55
C MET A 28 -1.93 1.15 0.41
N SER A 29 -1.04 0.36 1.03
CA SER A 29 0.40 0.59 0.93
C SER A 29 0.91 0.51 -0.51
N LYS A 30 0.39 -0.44 -1.30
CA LYS A 30 0.69 -0.54 -2.73
C LYS A 30 0.32 0.72 -3.51
N ILE A 31 -0.90 1.24 -3.32
CA ILE A 31 -1.37 2.44 -4.03
C ILE A 31 -0.47 3.63 -3.71
N VAL A 32 -0.13 3.81 -2.42
CA VAL A 32 0.74 4.88 -1.95
C VAL A 32 2.13 4.74 -2.58
N VAL A 33 2.81 3.61 -2.41
CA VAL A 33 4.17 3.40 -2.94
C VAL A 33 4.22 3.62 -4.46
N GLU A 34 3.30 3.02 -5.23
CA GLU A 34 3.27 3.20 -6.69
C GLU A 34 2.97 4.65 -7.11
N PHE A 35 2.19 5.38 -6.32
CA PHE A 35 1.89 6.78 -6.59
C PHE A 35 3.11 7.68 -6.34
N LEU A 36 3.79 7.50 -5.20
CA LEU A 36 4.96 8.30 -4.83
C LEU A 36 6.13 8.10 -5.80
N GLN A 37 6.34 6.85 -6.26
CA GLN A 37 7.36 6.57 -7.28
C GLN A 37 7.16 7.36 -8.57
N LYS A 38 5.89 7.57 -8.97
CA LYS A 38 5.55 8.22 -10.24
C LYS A 38 5.39 9.73 -10.08
N ASN A 39 5.11 10.24 -8.88
CA ASN A 39 4.74 11.63 -8.63
C ASN A 39 5.48 12.19 -7.41
N ARG A 40 6.78 12.49 -7.56
CA ARG A 40 7.63 12.94 -6.43
C ARG A 40 7.26 14.29 -5.84
N ASP A 41 6.64 15.17 -6.64
CA ASP A 41 6.22 16.51 -6.22
C ASP A 41 4.72 16.59 -5.92
N ALA A 42 4.03 15.44 -5.83
CA ALA A 42 2.60 15.40 -5.56
C ALA A 42 2.27 15.93 -4.16
N THR A 43 1.10 16.55 -4.07
CA THR A 43 0.55 16.99 -2.79
C THR A 43 -0.23 15.87 -2.11
N TYR A 44 -0.49 16.01 -0.81
CA TYR A 44 -1.36 15.08 -0.08
C TYR A 44 -2.76 14.97 -0.72
N GLU A 45 -3.30 16.08 -1.23
CA GLU A 45 -4.57 16.09 -1.95
C GLU A 45 -4.53 15.26 -3.24
N ASP A 46 -3.42 15.26 -3.97
CA ASP A 46 -3.25 14.43 -5.17
C ASP A 46 -3.22 12.94 -4.81
N LEU A 47 -2.58 12.60 -3.68
CA LEU A 47 -2.56 11.23 -3.15
C LEU A 47 -3.97 10.79 -2.74
N LEU A 48 -4.72 11.64 -2.02
CA LEU A 48 -6.10 11.35 -1.65
C LEU A 48 -6.99 11.15 -2.87
N ASN A 49 -6.92 12.03 -3.86
CA ASN A 49 -7.63 11.87 -5.12
C ASN A 49 -7.29 10.54 -5.80
N LYS A 50 -6.02 10.13 -5.77
CA LYS A 50 -5.60 8.84 -6.31
C LYS A 50 -6.23 7.66 -5.55
N ILE A 51 -6.27 7.72 -4.23
CA ILE A 51 -6.84 6.68 -3.37
C ILE A 51 -8.35 6.54 -3.64
N GLU A 52 -9.10 7.64 -3.63
CA GLU A 52 -10.55 7.63 -3.80
C GLU A 52 -11.01 7.22 -5.21
N THR A 53 -10.19 7.52 -6.23
CA THR A 53 -10.47 7.10 -7.62
C THR A 53 -9.99 5.69 -7.95
N THR A 54 -9.28 5.02 -7.02
CA THR A 54 -8.81 3.65 -7.23
C THR A 54 -9.92 2.65 -6.93
N VAL A 55 -10.27 1.84 -7.94
CA VAL A 55 -11.23 0.75 -7.81
C VAL A 55 -10.60 -0.40 -7.03
N PRO A 56 -11.19 -0.83 -5.90
CA PRO A 56 -10.69 -1.98 -5.16
C PRO A 56 -10.69 -3.26 -6.02
N PRO A 57 -9.67 -4.12 -5.87
CA PRO A 57 -9.65 -5.44 -6.49
C PRO A 57 -10.91 -6.25 -6.18
N ALA A 58 -11.37 -7.00 -7.17
CA ALA A 58 -12.52 -7.91 -7.00
C ALA A 58 -12.21 -8.95 -5.90
N GLY A 59 -13.21 -9.21 -5.03
CA GLY A 59 -13.08 -10.16 -3.92
C GLY A 59 -12.79 -9.52 -2.56
N LEU A 60 -12.58 -8.19 -2.52
CA LEU A 60 -12.49 -7.44 -1.27
C LEU A 60 -13.86 -6.90 -0.87
N ASN A 61 -14.16 -6.91 0.44
CA ASN A 61 -15.46 -6.52 0.99
C ASN A 61 -15.66 -4.99 1.16
N PHE A 62 -14.87 -4.16 0.46
CA PHE A 62 -14.96 -2.70 0.53
C PHE A 62 -15.16 -2.10 -0.86
N ASN A 63 -16.07 -1.12 -0.94
CA ASN A 63 -16.52 -0.52 -2.21
C ASN A 63 -15.61 0.61 -2.70
N CYS A 64 -14.88 1.26 -1.79
CA CYS A 64 -13.94 2.34 -2.10
C CYS A 64 -12.91 2.47 -0.97
N PHE A 65 -11.75 3.01 -1.32
CA PHE A 65 -10.79 3.51 -0.33
C PHE A 65 -11.09 4.98 -0.04
N THR A 66 -10.86 5.41 1.20
CA THR A 66 -11.10 6.79 1.65
C THR A 66 -9.88 7.30 2.42
N GLU A 67 -9.85 8.62 2.66
CA GLU A 67 -8.88 9.23 3.58
C GLU A 67 -8.89 8.55 4.96
N ASP A 68 -10.06 8.23 5.50
CA ASP A 68 -10.18 7.56 6.81
C ASP A 68 -9.47 6.19 6.82
N THR A 69 -9.57 5.42 5.72
CA THR A 69 -8.84 4.15 5.58
C THR A 69 -7.32 4.37 5.54
N LEU A 70 -6.85 5.43 4.87
CA LEU A 70 -5.44 5.81 4.86
C LEU A 70 -4.96 6.16 6.27
N LEU A 71 -5.67 7.07 6.97
CA LEU A 71 -5.32 7.52 8.31
C LEU A 71 -5.33 6.38 9.33
N ARG A 72 -6.30 5.47 9.26
CA ARG A 72 -6.38 4.29 10.14
C ARG A 72 -5.19 3.35 9.96
N HIS A 73 -4.60 3.31 8.78
CA HIS A 73 -3.46 2.45 8.45
C HIS A 73 -2.14 3.21 8.27
N ALA A 74 -2.10 4.51 8.60
CA ALA A 74 -0.97 5.38 8.30
C ALA A 74 0.37 4.83 8.82
N GLN A 75 0.39 4.34 10.06
CA GLN A 75 1.60 3.73 10.64
C GLN A 75 2.13 2.57 9.78
N PHE A 76 1.26 1.65 9.38
CA PHE A 76 1.64 0.52 8.53
C PHE A 76 2.08 0.98 7.14
N VAL A 77 1.36 1.94 6.56
CA VAL A 77 1.69 2.47 5.22
C VAL A 77 3.06 3.14 5.23
N VAL A 78 3.37 3.98 6.22
CA VAL A 78 4.67 4.64 6.38
C VAL A 78 5.78 3.60 6.52
N GLU A 79 5.60 2.58 7.37
CA GLU A 79 6.57 1.49 7.53
C GLU A 79 6.82 0.73 6.21
N GLN A 80 5.80 0.56 5.36
CA GLN A 80 5.97 -0.05 4.04
C GLN A 80 6.72 0.86 3.06
N VAL A 81 6.53 2.17 3.14
CA VAL A 81 7.27 3.15 2.32
C VAL A 81 8.73 3.20 2.74
N GLU A 82 9.02 3.24 4.05
CA GLU A 82 10.38 3.17 4.58
C GLU A 82 11.08 1.86 4.17
N SER A 83 10.42 0.71 4.36
CA SER A 83 10.96 -0.58 3.94
C SER A 83 11.19 -0.68 2.43
N TYR A 84 10.39 0.03 1.63
CA TYR A 84 10.59 0.11 0.19
C TYR A 84 11.86 0.90 -0.14
N ASP A 85 12.05 2.07 0.48
CA ASP A 85 13.25 2.89 0.30
C ASP A 85 14.53 2.18 0.78
N GLU A 86 14.47 1.43 1.89
CA GLU A 86 15.60 0.64 2.40
C GLU A 86 16.01 -0.51 1.46
N ALA A 87 15.05 -1.05 0.70
CA ALA A 87 15.30 -2.11 -0.27
C ALA A 87 15.75 -1.58 -1.65
N GLY A 88 15.64 -0.27 -1.89
CA GLY A 88 16.06 0.40 -3.12
C GLY A 88 17.58 0.52 -3.24
N ASP A 89 18.05 0.83 -4.44
CA ASP A 89 19.47 1.08 -4.69
C ASP A 89 19.89 2.44 -4.09
N SER A 90 21.16 2.56 -3.67
CA SER A 90 21.68 3.75 -2.97
C SER A 90 21.68 5.06 -3.77
N ASP A 91 21.48 4.99 -5.09
CA ASP A 91 21.34 6.15 -5.99
C ASP A 91 19.87 6.52 -6.27
N GLU A 92 18.91 5.72 -5.81
CA GLU A 92 17.50 6.07 -5.87
C GLU A 92 17.15 7.10 -4.80
N GLN A 93 16.41 8.14 -5.21
CA GLN A 93 15.92 9.13 -4.26
C GLN A 93 14.76 8.54 -3.46
N PRO A 94 14.79 8.62 -2.12
CA PRO A 94 13.79 8.03 -1.27
C PRO A 94 12.43 8.70 -1.49
N ILE A 95 11.36 7.91 -1.51
CA ILE A 95 9.99 8.39 -1.67
C ILE A 95 9.38 8.86 -0.34
N ILE A 96 9.95 8.49 0.81
CA ILE A 96 9.46 8.94 2.13
C ILE A 96 9.60 10.45 2.35
N VAL A 97 10.50 11.14 1.62
CA VAL A 97 10.72 12.60 1.75
C VAL A 97 9.84 13.43 0.81
N THR A 98 8.89 12.79 0.12
CA THR A 98 7.96 13.49 -0.79
C THR A 98 6.96 14.34 0.00
N PRO A 99 6.44 15.45 -0.56
CA PRO A 99 5.58 16.39 0.18
C PRO A 99 4.25 15.81 0.69
N CYS A 100 3.80 14.69 0.13
CA CYS A 100 2.57 14.00 0.51
C CYS A 100 2.74 12.94 1.60
N MET A 101 3.97 12.68 2.04
CA MET A 101 4.32 11.81 3.18
C MET A 101 4.65 12.63 4.42
#